data_AF-A0A653C271-F1
#
_entry.id   AF-A0A653C271-F1
#
_cell.length_a   1.000
_cell.length_b   1.000
_cell.length_c   1.000
_cell.angle_alpha   90.00
_cell.angle_beta   90.00
_cell.angle_gamma   90.00
#
_symmetry.space_group_name_H-M   'P 1'
#
loop_
_entity.id
_entity.type
_entity.pdbx_description
1 polymer ?
#
loop_
_entity_poly.entity_id
_entity_poly.type
_entity_poly.pdbx_seq_one_letter_code
_entity_poly.pdbx_strand_id
1 'polypeptide(L)'
;QDDNPTIVFDKDTYEIGDILQANCTTAPSKPPPHITWLINNEKVPDHLTKSFSPSGVVHGHGYFDARSYSVKQLAIEVSELHVGDDGTLTLMCLSTIPGYVNSQESYADRRSQSVQIDIEMTEGPVEAVADEMSSARWYLSSALYLLLSLLTFTYL
;
A
#
# COMPACT_ATOMS: atom_id res chain seq x y z
N GLN A 1 22.26 -12.76 -12.57
CA GLN A 1 21.63 -13.38 -11.38
C GLN A 1 21.03 -14.70 -11.79
N ASP A 2 20.93 -15.65 -10.85
CA ASP A 2 20.46 -17.01 -11.18
C ASP A 2 18.92 -17.07 -11.13
N ASP A 3 18.29 -16.33 -10.20
CA ASP A 3 16.84 -16.30 -9.99
C ASP A 3 16.27 -14.88 -9.86
N ASN A 4 14.93 -14.79 -9.89
CA ASN A 4 14.20 -13.56 -9.57
C ASN A 4 14.30 -13.24 -8.06
N PRO A 5 14.15 -11.96 -7.68
CA PRO A 5 14.09 -11.60 -6.28
C PRO A 5 12.84 -12.19 -5.60
N THR A 6 12.93 -12.44 -4.30
CA THR A 6 11.81 -12.90 -3.47
C THR A 6 11.27 -11.72 -2.65
N ILE A 7 9.95 -11.54 -2.67
CA ILE A 7 9.23 -10.55 -1.88
C ILE A 7 8.55 -11.27 -0.71
N VAL A 8 8.70 -10.74 0.51
CA VAL A 8 8.06 -11.24 1.73
C VAL A 8 7.42 -10.07 2.47
N PHE A 9 6.19 -10.23 2.93
CA PHE A 9 5.42 -9.27 3.72
C PHE A 9 4.51 -10.04 4.70
N ASP A 10 3.98 -9.33 5.70
CA ASP A 10 3.42 -9.98 6.90
C ASP A 10 1.90 -10.24 6.82
N LYS A 11 1.16 -9.50 5.99
CA LYS A 11 -0.31 -9.63 5.87
C LYS A 11 -0.73 -9.98 4.45
N ASP A 12 -1.76 -10.80 4.31
CA ASP A 12 -2.33 -11.12 2.99
C ASP A 12 -3.27 -10.01 2.47
N THR A 13 -3.81 -9.18 3.37
CA THR A 13 -4.75 -8.08 3.06
C THR A 13 -4.40 -6.85 3.91
N TYR A 14 -4.61 -5.65 3.35
CA TYR A 14 -4.30 -4.38 3.99
C TYR A 14 -5.49 -3.42 3.91
N GLU A 15 -5.63 -2.54 4.89
CA GLU A 15 -6.62 -1.46 4.88
C GLU A 15 -5.96 -0.10 4.58
N ILE A 16 -6.76 0.90 4.19
CA ILE A 16 -6.26 2.28 4.10
C ILE A 16 -5.77 2.74 5.48
N GLY A 17 -4.56 3.31 5.53
CA GLY A 17 -3.87 3.72 6.76
C GLY A 17 -2.99 2.63 7.38
N ASP A 18 -3.04 1.39 6.90
CA ASP A 18 -2.08 0.37 7.33
C ASP A 18 -0.66 0.67 6.85
N ILE A 19 0.34 0.18 7.58
CA ILE A 19 1.73 0.19 7.13
C ILE A 19 2.04 -1.10 6.38
N LEU A 20 2.22 -1.00 5.07
CA LEU A 20 2.75 -2.06 4.22
C LEU A 20 4.27 -2.16 4.42
N GLN A 21 4.68 -3.18 5.17
CA GLN A 21 6.08 -3.53 5.36
C GLN A 21 6.45 -4.76 4.53
N ALA A 22 7.42 -4.61 3.63
CA ALA A 22 7.86 -5.70 2.75
C ALA A 22 9.38 -5.74 2.64
N ASN A 23 9.93 -6.95 2.52
CA ASN A 23 11.34 -7.19 2.28
C ASN A 23 11.53 -7.85 0.92
N CYS A 24 12.43 -7.29 0.13
CA CYS A 24 12.88 -7.93 -1.09
C CYS A 24 14.30 -8.47 -0.89
N THR A 25 14.51 -9.73 -1.24
CA THR A 25 15.82 -10.40 -1.21
C THR A 25 16.19 -10.86 -2.62
N THR A 26 17.37 -10.47 -3.10
CA THR A 26 17.83 -10.85 -4.45
C THR A 26 18.52 -12.20 -4.46
N ALA A 27 18.64 -12.83 -5.63
CA ALA A 27 19.60 -13.91 -5.82
C ALA A 27 21.04 -13.37 -5.63
N PRO A 28 21.98 -14.18 -5.11
CA PRO A 28 23.38 -13.75 -4.97
C PRO A 28 24.06 -13.50 -6.31
N SER A 29 24.82 -12.41 -6.44
CA SER A 29 25.64 -12.11 -7.63
C SER A 29 26.91 -11.34 -7.30
N LYS A 30 27.75 -11.10 -8.32
CA LYS A 30 29.01 -10.34 -8.23
C LYS A 30 29.06 -9.34 -9.40
N PRO A 31 28.83 -8.03 -9.17
CA PRO A 31 28.56 -7.38 -7.88
C PRO A 31 27.17 -7.76 -7.31
N PRO A 32 26.89 -7.45 -6.02
CA PRO A 32 25.55 -7.58 -5.46
C PRO A 32 24.55 -6.68 -6.22
N PRO A 33 23.32 -7.13 -6.47
CA PRO A 33 22.36 -6.34 -7.25
C PRO A 33 21.85 -5.12 -6.48
N HIS A 34 21.45 -4.08 -7.21
CA HIS A 34 20.69 -2.96 -6.67
C HIS A 34 19.19 -3.28 -6.70
N ILE A 35 18.50 -2.94 -5.60
CA ILE A 35 17.06 -3.14 -5.50
C ILE A 35 16.34 -1.81 -5.66
N THR A 36 15.29 -1.79 -6.48
CA THR A 36 14.34 -0.68 -6.61
C THR A 36 12.94 -1.20 -6.35
N TRP A 37 12.22 -0.54 -5.45
CA TRP A 37 10.81 -0.81 -5.23
C TRP A 37 9.96 0.05 -6.16
N LEU A 38 8.93 -0.55 -6.74
CA LEU A 38 7.90 0.16 -7.48
C LEU A 38 6.52 -0.23 -6.96
N ILE A 39 5.64 0.76 -6.83
CA ILE A 39 4.21 0.58 -6.54
C ILE A 39 3.46 1.06 -7.76
N ASN A 40 2.61 0.21 -8.34
CA ASN A 40 1.88 0.51 -9.59
C ASN A 40 2.79 1.05 -10.70
N ASN A 41 3.99 0.46 -10.80
CA ASN A 41 5.03 0.83 -11.77
C ASN A 41 5.67 2.23 -11.53
N GLU A 42 5.38 2.90 -10.43
CA GLU A 42 6.02 4.14 -9.99
C GLU A 42 7.11 3.84 -8.95
N LYS A 43 8.29 4.47 -9.08
CA LYS A 43 9.40 4.26 -8.15
C LYS A 43 9.05 4.78 -6.76
N VAL A 44 9.20 3.93 -5.75
CA VAL A 44 9.05 4.35 -4.35
C VAL A 44 10.18 5.30 -3.95
N PRO A 45 9.88 6.43 -3.29
CA PRO A 45 10.89 7.33 -2.75
C PRO A 45 11.90 6.64 -1.82
N ASP A 46 13.17 7.00 -1.94
CA ASP A 46 14.24 6.31 -1.22
C ASP A 46 14.10 6.41 0.31
N HIS A 47 13.48 7.48 0.83
CA HIS A 47 13.25 7.70 2.27
C HIS A 47 12.26 6.72 2.92
N LEU A 48 11.44 6.03 2.12
CA LEU A 48 10.50 4.98 2.56
C LEU A 48 11.12 3.58 2.48
N THR A 49 12.41 3.51 2.14
CA THR A 49 13.10 2.24 1.92
C THR A 49 14.42 2.18 2.67
N LYS A 50 14.82 0.98 3.05
CA LYS A 50 16.08 0.75 3.76
C LYS A 50 16.83 -0.42 3.13
N SER A 51 18.02 -0.13 2.60
CA SER A 51 18.90 -1.15 2.03
C SER A 51 19.77 -1.78 3.12
N PHE A 52 19.88 -3.10 3.09
CA PHE A 52 20.77 -3.89 3.94
C PHE A 52 21.74 -4.66 3.05
N SER A 53 23.03 -4.44 3.26
CA SER A 53 24.09 -5.17 2.58
C SER A 53 24.65 -6.22 3.54
N PRO A 54 24.46 -7.52 3.28
CA PRO A 54 24.91 -8.60 4.18
C PRO A 54 26.43 -8.61 4.35
N SER A 55 27.15 -8.13 3.34
CA SER A 55 28.57 -8.37 3.22
C SER A 55 29.45 -7.27 3.79
N GLY A 56 28.96 -6.03 4.03
CA GLY A 56 29.69 -4.94 4.72
C GLY A 56 31.10 -4.55 4.21
N VAL A 57 31.69 -5.33 3.32
CA VAL A 57 33.08 -5.30 2.92
C VAL A 57 33.08 -4.88 1.46
N VAL A 58 32.91 -3.58 1.26
CA VAL A 58 33.43 -2.95 0.07
C VAL A 58 34.93 -2.84 0.31
N HIS A 59 35.71 -3.78 -0.21
CA HIS A 59 37.14 -3.52 -0.36
C HIS A 59 37.25 -2.21 -1.14
N GLY A 60 38.03 -1.24 -0.65
CA GLY A 60 38.08 0.14 -1.19
C GLY A 60 38.48 0.26 -2.67
N HIS A 61 38.71 -0.87 -3.34
CA HIS A 61 39.02 -1.02 -4.76
C HIS A 61 37.77 -1.34 -5.62
N GLY A 62 36.57 -1.47 -5.02
CA GLY A 62 35.34 -1.80 -5.75
C GLY A 62 35.26 -3.26 -6.23
N TYR A 63 36.17 -4.11 -5.76
CA TYR A 63 36.19 -5.54 -6.06
C TYR A 63 35.44 -6.32 -4.99
N PHE A 64 34.51 -7.17 -5.43
CA PHE A 64 33.75 -8.06 -4.55
C PHE A 64 34.38 -9.45 -4.60
N ASP A 65 34.87 -10.00 -3.49
CA ASP A 65 35.57 -11.29 -3.52
C ASP A 65 34.62 -12.46 -3.82
N ALA A 66 33.40 -12.40 -3.28
CA ALA A 66 32.38 -13.43 -3.42
C ALA A 66 31.06 -12.88 -4.00
N ARG A 67 30.18 -13.79 -4.42
CA ARG A 67 28.79 -13.45 -4.74
C ARG A 67 28.05 -13.10 -3.45
N SER A 68 27.21 -12.07 -3.46
CA SER A 68 26.35 -11.70 -2.34
C SER A 68 24.99 -11.28 -2.85
N TYR A 69 23.97 -11.48 -2.01
CA TYR A 69 22.64 -10.95 -2.22
C TYR A 69 22.53 -9.53 -1.64
N SER A 70 21.46 -8.85 -2.01
CA SER A 70 21.03 -7.57 -1.42
C SER A 70 19.65 -7.75 -0.79
N VAL A 71 19.37 -6.98 0.25
CA VAL A 71 18.03 -6.89 0.84
C VAL A 71 17.60 -5.42 0.88
N LYS A 72 16.36 -5.11 0.52
CA LYS A 72 15.79 -3.78 0.69
C LYS A 72 14.40 -3.90 1.31
N GLN A 73 14.24 -3.28 2.46
CA GLN A 73 12.95 -3.14 3.14
C GLN A 73 12.21 -1.93 2.60
N LEU A 74 10.89 -2.07 2.48
CA LEU A 74 9.91 -1.03 2.23
C LEU A 74 9.04 -0.90 3.48
N ALA A 75 8.72 0.32 3.86
CA ALA A 75 7.66 0.63 4.82
C ALA A 75 6.91 1.87 4.35
N ILE A 76 5.66 1.70 3.95
CA ILE A 76 4.82 2.78 3.42
C ILE A 76 3.41 2.67 3.99
N GLU A 77 2.79 3.83 4.24
CA GLU A 77 1.37 3.89 4.59
C GLU A 77 0.52 3.69 3.34
N VAL A 78 -0.38 2.70 3.39
CA VAL A 78 -1.34 2.43 2.33
C VAL A 78 -2.32 3.60 2.28
N SER A 79 -2.46 4.20 1.10
CA SER A 79 -3.36 5.33 0.88
C SER A 79 -4.12 5.13 -0.43
N GLU A 80 -5.22 5.84 -0.60
CA GLU A 80 -6.05 5.78 -1.81
C GLU A 80 -5.24 6.05 -3.09
N LEU A 81 -4.17 6.85 -3.01
CA LEU A 81 -3.28 7.15 -4.14
C LEU A 81 -2.48 5.93 -4.63
N HIS A 82 -2.29 4.94 -3.77
CA HIS A 82 -1.55 3.72 -4.08
C HIS A 82 -2.47 2.58 -4.55
N VAL A 83 -3.80 2.76 -4.52
CA VAL A 83 -4.77 1.73 -4.91
C VAL A 83 -5.17 1.95 -6.37
N GLY A 84 -5.06 0.91 -7.19
CA GLY A 84 -5.57 0.94 -8.56
C GLY A 84 -7.09 1.01 -8.61
N ASP A 85 -7.66 1.30 -9.78
CA ASP A 85 -9.12 1.35 -9.98
C ASP A 85 -9.83 0.01 -9.64
N ASP A 86 -9.07 -1.08 -9.58
CA ASP A 86 -9.52 -2.43 -9.25
C ASP A 86 -9.46 -2.77 -7.75
N GLY A 87 -9.04 -1.82 -6.90
CA GLY A 87 -8.90 -2.05 -5.46
C GLY A 87 -7.60 -2.77 -5.08
N THR A 88 -6.68 -2.96 -6.02
CA THR A 88 -5.42 -3.68 -5.77
C THR A 88 -4.22 -2.75 -5.84
N LEU A 89 -3.17 -3.11 -5.09
CA LEU A 89 -1.86 -2.48 -5.16
C LEU A 89 -0.87 -3.49 -5.78
N THR A 90 -0.20 -3.10 -6.86
CA THR A 90 0.86 -3.92 -7.46
C THR A 90 2.22 -3.52 -6.91
N LEU A 91 2.80 -4.38 -6.09
CA LEU A 91 4.14 -4.20 -5.55
C LEU A 91 5.17 -4.94 -6.41
N MET A 92 6.18 -4.23 -6.90
CA MET A 92 7.25 -4.79 -7.72
C MET A 92 8.62 -4.55 -7.09
N CYS A 93 9.39 -5.63 -6.94
CA CYS A 93 10.81 -5.55 -6.64
C CYS A 93 11.62 -5.73 -7.92
N LEU A 94 12.38 -4.71 -8.29
CA LEU A 94 13.32 -4.71 -9.40
C LEU A 94 14.75 -4.89 -8.89
N SER A 95 15.46 -5.91 -9.38
CA SER A 95 16.84 -6.24 -9.03
C SER A 95 17.75 -6.07 -10.25
N THR A 96 18.71 -5.15 -10.18
CA THR A 96 19.55 -4.76 -11.32
C THR A 96 21.04 -4.82 -11.04
N ILE A 97 21.81 -5.25 -12.04
CA ILE A 97 23.26 -5.09 -12.07
C ILE A 97 23.58 -4.10 -13.20
N PRO A 98 24.19 -2.94 -12.92
CA PRO A 98 24.51 -1.96 -13.95
C PRO A 98 25.43 -2.58 -15.01
N GLY A 99 25.17 -2.25 -16.27
CA GLY A 99 26.09 -2.53 -17.36
C GLY A 99 27.35 -1.66 -17.26
N TYR A 100 28.32 -1.93 -18.14
CA TYR A 100 29.46 -1.04 -18.28
C TYR A 100 29.02 0.37 -18.69
N VAL A 101 29.81 1.37 -18.28
CA VAL A 101 29.55 2.81 -18.42
C VAL A 101 29.41 3.22 -19.89
N ASN A 102 28.25 2.96 -20.48
CA ASN A 102 27.80 3.55 -21.73
C ASN A 102 26.68 4.55 -21.38
N SER A 103 26.45 5.53 -22.25
CA SER A 103 25.45 6.60 -22.03
C SER A 103 24.00 6.11 -22.07
N GLN A 104 23.79 4.81 -22.29
CA GLN A 104 22.50 4.16 -22.30
C GLN A 104 22.39 3.44 -20.96
N GLU A 105 21.35 3.67 -20.16
CA GLU A 105 21.13 3.02 -18.86
C GLU A 105 20.86 1.51 -19.02
N SER A 106 21.84 0.79 -19.54
CA SER A 106 21.77 -0.63 -19.85
C SER A 106 22.20 -1.43 -18.63
N TYR A 107 21.42 -2.44 -18.29
CA TYR A 107 21.71 -3.34 -17.19
C TYR A 107 22.38 -4.59 -17.74
N ALA A 108 23.47 -5.04 -17.11
CA ALA A 108 24.08 -6.33 -17.40
C ALA A 108 23.15 -7.49 -17.02
N ASP A 109 22.31 -7.29 -16.01
CA ASP A 109 21.30 -8.23 -15.57
C ASP A 109 20.13 -7.45 -14.94
N ARG A 110 18.91 -7.83 -15.31
CA ARG A 110 17.66 -7.21 -14.83
C ARG A 110 16.66 -8.31 -14.50
N ARG A 111 16.28 -8.41 -13.23
CA ARG A 111 15.28 -9.37 -12.72
C ARG A 111 14.19 -8.64 -11.96
N SER A 112 12.99 -9.17 -11.95
CA SER A 112 11.87 -8.55 -11.25
C SER A 112 10.90 -9.58 -10.71
N GLN A 113 10.27 -9.25 -9.61
CA GLN A 113 9.14 -9.98 -9.04
C GLN A 113 8.03 -9.00 -8.75
N SER A 114 6.80 -9.38 -9.06
CA SER A 114 5.60 -8.60 -8.79
C SER A 114 4.61 -9.44 -7.98
N VAL A 115 3.91 -8.77 -7.07
CA VAL A 115 2.80 -9.33 -6.28
C VAL A 115 1.66 -8.32 -6.29
N GLN A 116 0.43 -8.82 -6.34
CA GLN A 116 -0.78 -8.01 -6.15
C GLN A 116 -1.24 -8.16 -4.71
N ILE A 117 -1.65 -7.06 -4.10
CA ILE A 117 -2.10 -6.98 -2.72
C ILE A 117 -3.48 -6.34 -2.74
N ASP A 118 -4.46 -7.06 -2.18
CA ASP A 118 -5.84 -6.56 -2.08
C ASP A 118 -5.94 -5.54 -0.96
N ILE A 119 -6.55 -4.39 -1.25
CA ILE A 119 -6.75 -3.30 -0.28
C ILE A 119 -8.24 -3.22 0.07
N GLU A 120 -8.55 -3.43 1.35
CA GLU A 120 -9.90 -3.28 1.86
C GLU A 120 -10.18 -1.81 2.16
N MET A 121 -11.19 -1.26 1.48
CA MET A 121 -11.69 0.07 1.77
C MET A 121 -12.58 -0.03 3.01
N THR A 122 -12.11 0.44 4.16
CA THR A 122 -13.00 0.64 5.30
C THR A 122 -14.05 1.67 4.92
N GLU A 123 -15.32 1.28 4.91
CA GLU A 123 -16.43 2.25 4.90
C GLU A 123 -16.19 3.21 6.06
N GLY A 124 -15.93 4.49 5.75
CA GLY A 124 -15.80 5.52 6.77
C GLY A 124 -17.02 5.51 7.69
N PRO A 125 -16.94 6.08 8.91
CA PRO A 125 -18.11 6.18 9.77
C PRO A 125 -19.20 6.85 8.95
N VAL A 126 -20.27 6.12 8.65
CA VAL A 126 -21.46 6.67 8.00
C VAL A 126 -21.87 7.81 8.91
N GLU A 127 -21.64 9.06 8.49
CA GLU A 127 -22.18 10.21 9.20
C GLU A 127 -23.66 9.92 9.30
N ALA A 128 -24.11 9.65 10.52
CA ALA A 128 -25.49 9.34 10.79
C ALA A 128 -26.29 10.52 10.26
N VAL A 129 -26.91 10.34 9.10
CA VAL A 129 -27.89 11.28 8.59
C VAL A 129 -28.99 11.26 9.63
N ALA A 130 -28.96 12.22 10.56
CA ALA A 130 -29.99 12.39 11.56
C ALA A 130 -31.27 12.69 10.78
N ASP A 131 -32.11 11.67 10.67
CA ASP A 131 -33.34 11.67 9.91
C ASP A 131 -34.26 12.81 10.41
N GLU A 132 -34.32 13.93 9.69
CA GLU A 132 -35.20 15.06 10.00
C GLU A 132 -36.68 14.62 10.10
N MET A 133 -37.01 13.46 9.52
CA MET A 133 -38.33 12.83 9.50
C MET A 133 -38.88 12.45 10.89
N SER A 134 -38.04 12.29 11.92
CA SER A 134 -38.52 11.98 13.27
C SER A 134 -39.37 13.12 13.84
N SER A 135 -38.92 14.37 13.69
CA SER A 135 -39.56 15.55 14.25
C SER A 135 -41.00 15.75 13.73
N ALA A 136 -41.20 15.60 12.42
CA ALA A 136 -42.51 15.75 11.76
C ALA A 136 -43.55 14.76 12.29
N ARG A 137 -43.15 13.53 12.65
CA ARG A 137 -44.06 12.50 13.19
C ARG A 137 -44.60 12.88 14.58
N TRP A 138 -43.78 13.49 15.44
CA TRP A 138 -44.21 13.98 16.76
C TRP A 138 -45.20 15.14 16.65
N TYR A 139 -44.96 16.07 15.71
CA TYR A 139 -45.87 17.19 15.48
C TYR A 139 -47.24 16.74 14.97
N LEU A 140 -47.28 15.81 14.02
CA LEU A 140 -48.55 15.27 13.50
C LEU A 140 -49.33 14.50 14.58
N SER A 141 -48.64 13.71 15.41
CA SER A 141 -49.27 13.00 16.52
C SER A 141 -49.85 13.97 17.57
N SER A 142 -49.13 15.04 17.88
CA SER A 142 -49.55 16.06 18.84
C SER A 142 -50.75 16.86 18.32
N ALA A 143 -50.73 17.25 17.04
CA ALA A 143 -51.83 17.95 16.39
C ALA A 143 -53.12 17.10 16.34
N LEU A 144 -52.99 15.79 16.05
CA LEU A 144 -54.12 14.87 16.06
C LEU A 144 -54.75 14.73 17.45
N TYR A 145 -53.93 14.61 18.50
CA TYR A 145 -54.40 14.56 19.89
C TYR A 145 -55.14 15.84 20.30
N LEU A 146 -54.63 17.02 19.92
CA LEU A 146 -55.28 18.29 20.20
C LEU A 146 -56.63 18.40 19.47
N LEU A 147 -56.70 18.02 18.20
CA LEU A 147 -57.96 18.02 17.43
C LEU A 147 -59.00 17.08 18.04
N LEU A 148 -58.61 15.88 18.44
CA LEU A 148 -59.50 14.93 19.11
C LEU A 148 -60.03 15.48 20.44
N SER A 149 -59.19 16.16 21.23
CA SER A 149 -59.64 16.78 22.48
C SER A 149 -60.67 17.88 22.25
N LEU A 150 -60.47 18.76 21.26
CA LEU A 150 -61.40 19.84 20.93
C LEU A 150 -62.75 19.31 20.41
N LEU A 151 -62.74 18.21 19.66
CA LEU A 151 -63.96 17.54 19.21
C LEU A 151 -64.73 16.93 20.38
N THR A 152 -64.05 16.40 21.40
CA THR A 152 -64.76 15.88 22.59
C THR A 152 -65.37 16.99 23.46
N PHE A 153 -64.74 18.17 23.54
CA PHE A 153 -65.25 19.31 24.30
C PHE A 153 -66.41 20.06 23.63
N THR A 154 -66.60 19.90 22.31
CA THR A 154 -67.69 20.54 21.56
C THR A 154 -68.96 19.70 21.50
N TYR A 155 -68.88 18.41 21.82
CA TYR A 155 -70.01 17.46 21.84
C TYR A 155 -70.51 17.11 23.25
N LEU A 156 -70.08 17.84 24.27
CA LEU A 156 -70.54 17.75 25.66
C LEU A 156 -71.28 19.04 26.06
#